data_AF-A0A5J4P5X5-F1
#
_entry.id   AF-A0A5J4P5X5-F1
#
_cell.length_a   1.000
_cell.length_b   1.000
_cell.length_c   1.000
_cell.angle_alpha   90.00
_cell.angle_beta   90.00
_cell.angle_gamma   90.00
#
_symmetry.space_group_name_H-M   'P 1'
#
loop_
_entity.id
_entity.type
_entity.pdbx_description
1 polymer ?
#
loop_
_entity_poly.entity_id
_entity_poly.type
_entity_poly.pdbx_seq_one_letter_code
_entity_poly.pdbx_strand_id
1 'polypeptide(L)'
;GYSEARGVVATASYEARKFGVHSAMPSLTARNKCPQLIFVPPRFEMYHEVSAQIKEIFLEYTDLVEPLSLDEAFLDVTINHKNNPSAGLIAKEIQQRIFEKTRLRASAGVSVNKFLAKIASDWKKPNGFFVIPPEEAERFAENLKIEQFYGVGKVTAQKMHENHIFTGYDLKQRSG
;
A
#
# COMPACT_ATOMS: atom_id res chain seq x y z
N GLY A 1 18.02 3.07 -8.29
CA GLY A 1 17.97 3.76 -9.59
C GLY A 1 19.35 4.30 -9.91
N TYR A 2 19.71 4.46 -11.19
CA TYR A 2 21.03 4.97 -11.57
C TYR A 2 21.11 6.50 -11.48
N SER A 3 22.31 7.02 -11.23
CA SER A 3 22.65 8.44 -11.12
C SER A 3 22.71 9.17 -12.46
N GLU A 4 22.46 8.48 -13.57
CA GLU A 4 22.53 9.04 -14.92
C GLU A 4 21.38 10.03 -15.19
N ALA A 5 21.64 10.95 -16.12
CA ALA A 5 20.78 12.09 -16.47
C ALA A 5 19.36 11.72 -16.93
N ARG A 6 19.05 10.43 -17.14
CA ARG A 6 17.73 9.92 -17.58
C ARG A 6 17.06 8.93 -16.62
N GLY A 7 17.65 8.66 -15.45
CA GLY A 7 17.07 7.76 -14.46
C GLY A 7 15.88 8.37 -13.71
N VAL A 8 15.01 7.50 -13.19
CA VAL A 8 13.98 7.87 -12.20
C VAL A 8 14.21 7.14 -10.87
N VAL A 9 13.75 7.75 -9.78
CA VAL A 9 13.74 7.17 -8.45
C VAL A 9 12.71 6.04 -8.41
N ALA A 10 13.15 4.80 -8.15
CA ALA A 10 12.23 3.66 -7.98
C ALA A 10 11.45 3.76 -6.66
N THR A 11 12.17 4.01 -5.57
CA THR A 11 11.62 4.30 -4.24
C THR A 11 12.59 5.20 -3.47
N ALA A 12 12.11 5.82 -2.40
CA ALA A 12 12.88 6.69 -1.54
C ALA A 12 12.60 6.34 -0.07
N SER A 13 13.65 6.42 0.75
CA SER A 13 13.54 6.24 2.20
C SER A 13 12.71 7.37 2.82
N TYR A 14 12.22 7.18 4.06
CA TYR A 14 11.45 8.20 4.75
C TYR A 14 12.27 9.48 4.99
N GLU A 15 13.58 9.37 5.19
CA GLU A 15 14.50 10.50 5.33
C GLU A 15 14.55 11.32 4.04
N ALA A 16 14.68 10.68 2.89
CA ALA A 16 14.68 11.37 1.60
C ALA A 16 13.31 11.96 1.25
N ARG A 17 12.21 11.29 1.63
CA ARG A 17 10.83 11.78 1.44
C ARG A 17 10.55 13.09 2.16
N LYS A 18 11.23 13.38 3.29
CA LYS A 18 11.13 14.68 3.98
C LYS A 18 11.61 15.85 3.11
N PHE A 19 12.50 15.60 2.16
CA PHE A 19 12.95 16.59 1.17
C PHE A 19 12.06 16.63 -0.08
N GLY A 20 10.94 15.91 -0.06
CA GLY A 20 10.01 15.81 -1.18
C GLY A 20 10.42 14.83 -2.27
N VAL A 21 11.44 14.00 -2.06
CA VAL A 21 11.81 12.93 -3.00
C VAL A 21 10.74 11.83 -2.97
N HIS A 22 10.29 11.37 -4.13
CA HIS A 22 9.29 10.31 -4.25
C HIS A 22 9.57 9.41 -5.46
N SER A 23 8.89 8.26 -5.51
CA SER A 23 8.94 7.34 -6.65
C SER A 23 8.55 8.03 -7.96
N ALA A 24 9.09 7.55 -9.07
CA ALA A 24 8.96 8.11 -10.42
C ALA A 24 9.50 9.54 -10.60
N MET A 25 10.10 10.16 -9.57
CA MET A 25 10.78 11.44 -9.72
C MET A 25 12.05 11.30 -10.56
N PRO A 26 12.34 12.22 -11.51
CA PRO A 26 13.62 12.23 -12.22
C PRO A 26 14.81 12.34 -11.26
N SER A 27 15.86 11.55 -11.47
CA SER A 27 17.04 11.48 -10.59
C SER A 27 17.69 12.85 -10.38
N LEU A 28 17.76 13.69 -11.42
CA LEU A 28 18.29 15.06 -11.31
C LEU A 28 17.44 15.94 -10.38
N THR A 29 16.12 15.89 -10.53
CA THR A 29 15.19 16.62 -9.66
C THR A 29 15.29 16.15 -8.21
N ALA A 30 15.44 14.84 -7.99
CA ALA A 30 15.63 14.27 -6.67
C ALA A 30 16.93 14.76 -6.01
N ARG A 31 18.04 14.79 -6.76
CA ARG A 31 19.32 15.32 -6.28
C ARG A 31 19.26 16.83 -5.99
N ASN A 32 18.55 17.61 -6.79
CA ASN A 32 18.36 19.04 -6.52
C ASN A 32 17.55 19.28 -5.24
N LYS A 33 16.53 18.44 -4.99
CA LYS A 33 15.73 18.51 -3.75
C LYS A 33 16.49 18.06 -2.51
N CYS A 34 17.40 17.09 -2.67
CA CYS A 34 18.21 16.54 -1.59
C CYS A 34 19.66 16.35 -2.09
N PRO A 35 20.52 17.39 -1.97
CA PRO A 35 21.90 17.33 -2.46
C PRO A 35 22.73 16.18 -1.86
N GLN A 36 22.40 15.79 -0.63
CA GLN A 36 23.00 14.65 0.10
C GLN A 36 22.37 13.29 -0.23
N LEU A 37 21.51 13.20 -1.24
CA LEU A 37 20.82 11.96 -1.61
C LEU A 37 21.81 10.90 -2.10
N ILE A 38 21.77 9.74 -1.44
CA ILE A 38 22.56 8.57 -1.81
C ILE A 38 21.72 7.69 -2.76
N PHE A 39 22.23 7.47 -3.97
CA PHE A 39 21.63 6.54 -4.93
C PHE A 39 22.24 5.14 -4.76
N VAL A 40 21.37 4.15 -4.57
CA VAL A 40 21.77 2.73 -4.46
C VAL A 40 21.27 1.97 -5.70
N PRO A 41 22.12 1.12 -6.32
CA PRO A 41 21.68 0.27 -7.44
C PRO A 41 20.65 -0.76 -6.97
N PRO A 42 19.68 -1.13 -7.82
CA PRO A 42 18.68 -2.14 -7.46
C PRO A 42 19.31 -3.53 -7.36
N ARG A 43 18.88 -4.32 -6.36
CA ARG A 43 19.26 -5.73 -6.17
C ARG A 43 18.03 -6.62 -6.32
N PHE A 44 17.55 -6.78 -7.56
CA PHE A 44 16.25 -7.44 -7.82
C PHE A 44 16.19 -8.88 -7.32
N GLU A 45 17.25 -9.67 -7.46
CA GLU A 45 17.32 -11.04 -6.93
C GLU A 45 17.00 -11.08 -5.43
N MET A 46 17.67 -10.23 -4.63
CA MET A 46 17.40 -10.11 -3.19
C MET A 46 15.96 -9.70 -2.90
N TYR A 47 15.37 -8.81 -3.72
CA TYR A 47 13.98 -8.37 -3.52
C TYR A 47 12.99 -9.52 -3.79
N HIS A 48 13.25 -10.33 -4.81
CA HIS A 48 12.46 -11.53 -5.11
C HIS A 48 12.59 -12.59 -4.01
N GLU A 49 13.79 -12.83 -3.50
CA GLU A 49 14.02 -13.77 -2.40
C GLU A 49 13.25 -13.37 -1.14
N VAL A 50 13.31 -12.10 -0.75
CA VAL A 50 12.57 -11.60 0.42
C VAL A 50 11.06 -11.63 0.17
N SER A 51 10.60 -11.31 -1.04
CA SER A 51 9.20 -11.42 -1.42
C SER A 51 8.68 -12.86 -1.29
N ALA A 52 9.48 -13.84 -1.71
CA ALA A 52 9.15 -15.26 -1.56
C ALA A 52 9.04 -15.67 -0.08
N GLN A 53 9.95 -15.23 0.79
CA GLN A 53 9.88 -15.49 2.23
C GLN A 53 8.62 -14.91 2.87
N ILE A 54 8.20 -13.71 2.46
CA ILE A 54 6.97 -13.08 2.96
C ILE A 54 5.74 -13.83 2.44
N LYS A 55 5.76 -14.27 1.17
CA LYS A 55 4.68 -15.07 0.59
C LYS A 55 4.50 -16.42 1.30
N GLU A 56 5.59 -17.08 1.68
CA GLU A 56 5.55 -18.29 2.51
C GLU A 56 4.79 -18.04 3.83
N ILE A 57 5.08 -16.91 4.50
CA ILE A 57 4.35 -16.53 5.73
C ILE A 57 2.86 -16.36 5.44
N PHE A 58 2.47 -15.71 4.34
CA PHE A 58 1.06 -15.52 3.99
C PHE A 58 0.32 -16.84 3.80
N LEU A 59 0.96 -17.80 3.11
CA LEU A 59 0.38 -19.12 2.80
C LEU A 59 0.16 -19.99 4.06
N GLU A 60 0.76 -19.64 5.19
CA GLU A 60 0.48 -20.32 6.48
C GLU A 60 -0.87 -19.90 7.12
N TYR A 61 -1.52 -18.86 6.58
CA TYR A 61 -2.80 -18.36 7.08
C TYR A 61 -3.94 -18.62 6.11
N THR A 62 -3.69 -18.57 4.80
CA THR A 62 -4.70 -18.79 3.77
C THR A 62 -4.04 -19.17 2.45
N ASP A 63 -4.73 -20.01 1.67
CA ASP A 63 -4.35 -20.31 0.29
C ASP A 63 -4.77 -19.18 -0.68
N LEU A 64 -5.67 -18.30 -0.24
CA LEU A 64 -6.22 -17.19 -1.01
C LEU A 64 -5.32 -15.95 -0.90
N VAL A 65 -4.14 -16.05 -1.51
CA VAL A 65 -3.14 -14.97 -1.60
C VAL A 65 -3.09 -14.42 -3.02
N GLU A 66 -3.38 -13.13 -3.18
CA GLU A 66 -3.33 -12.43 -4.47
C GLU A 66 -2.23 -11.35 -4.44
N PRO A 67 -1.06 -11.59 -5.03
CA PRO A 67 0.01 -10.60 -5.12
C PRO A 67 -0.38 -9.42 -6.03
N LEU A 68 -0.08 -8.19 -5.60
CA LEU A 68 -0.16 -6.99 -6.45
C LEU A 68 1.22 -6.56 -6.96
N SER A 69 2.25 -6.73 -6.14
CA SER A 69 3.64 -6.37 -6.40
C SER A 69 4.58 -7.32 -5.64
N LEU A 70 5.88 -7.03 -5.62
CA LEU A 70 6.84 -7.77 -4.80
C LEU A 70 6.58 -7.64 -3.29
N ASP A 71 6.02 -6.51 -2.87
CA ASP A 71 5.89 -6.11 -1.45
C ASP A 71 4.43 -5.93 -1.00
N GLU A 72 3.45 -6.17 -1.87
CA GLU A 72 2.02 -6.07 -1.56
C GLU A 72 1.23 -7.29 -2.05
N ALA A 73 0.32 -7.78 -1.21
CA ALA A 73 -0.64 -8.84 -1.53
C ALA A 73 -1.97 -8.63 -0.78
N PHE A 74 -3.07 -9.08 -1.39
CA PHE A 74 -4.33 -9.30 -0.69
C PHE A 74 -4.40 -10.72 -0.15
N LEU A 75 -4.94 -10.86 1.05
CA LEU A 75 -5.20 -12.15 1.68
C LEU A 75 -6.68 -12.20 2.06
N ASP A 76 -7.38 -13.25 1.64
CA ASP A 76 -8.70 -13.57 2.18
C ASP A 76 -8.54 -14.50 3.39
N VAL A 77 -8.84 -13.99 4.58
CA VAL A 77 -8.72 -14.71 5.85
C VAL A 77 -10.07 -15.02 6.48
N THR A 78 -11.16 -14.92 5.70
CA THR A 78 -12.53 -15.23 6.16
C THR A 78 -12.62 -16.64 6.69
N ILE A 79 -12.03 -17.60 5.96
CA ILE A 79 -11.74 -18.95 6.42
C ILE A 79 -10.23 -19.10 6.36
N ASN A 80 -9.58 -19.17 7.52
CA ASN A 80 -8.12 -19.21 7.64
C ASN A 80 -7.66 -20.48 8.34
N HIS A 81 -6.43 -20.90 8.03
CA HIS A 81 -5.82 -22.12 8.57
C HIS A 81 -5.61 -22.08 10.10
N LYS A 82 -5.67 -20.89 10.72
CA LYS A 82 -5.50 -20.72 12.18
C LYS A 82 -6.81 -20.83 12.96
N ASN A 83 -7.95 -20.97 12.28
CA ASN A 83 -9.28 -20.91 12.89
C ASN A 83 -9.48 -19.65 13.77
N ASN A 84 -8.82 -18.54 13.44
CA ASN A 84 -8.88 -17.31 14.21
C ASN A 84 -9.97 -16.40 13.62
N PRO A 85 -11.02 -16.03 14.37
CA PRO A 85 -12.09 -15.20 13.85
C PRO A 85 -11.69 -13.73 13.66
N SER A 86 -10.53 -13.30 14.15
CA SER A 86 -10.08 -11.92 14.08
C SER A 86 -9.03 -11.71 12.99
N ALA A 87 -9.47 -11.19 11.84
CA ALA A 87 -8.58 -10.73 10.78
C ALA A 87 -7.55 -9.68 11.26
N GLY A 88 -7.92 -8.86 12.24
CA GLY A 88 -7.02 -7.88 12.84
C GLY A 88 -5.88 -8.50 13.66
N LEU A 89 -6.16 -9.58 14.40
CA LEU A 89 -5.10 -10.33 15.10
C LEU A 89 -4.19 -11.05 14.12
N ILE A 90 -4.76 -11.70 13.10
CA ILE A 90 -3.99 -12.36 12.03
C ILE A 90 -3.04 -11.37 11.35
N ALA A 91 -3.52 -10.18 10.99
CA ALA A 91 -2.70 -9.16 10.35
C ALA A 91 -1.53 -8.70 11.23
N LYS A 92 -1.75 -8.51 12.55
CA LYS A 92 -0.67 -8.17 13.49
C LYS A 92 0.35 -9.28 13.63
N GLU A 93 -0.11 -10.54 13.71
CA GLU A 93 0.77 -11.71 13.78
C GLU A 93 1.63 -11.83 12.51
N ILE A 94 1.03 -11.64 11.32
CA ILE A 94 1.76 -11.59 10.04
C ILE A 94 2.83 -10.49 10.07
N GLN A 95 2.50 -9.27 10.51
CA GLN A 95 3.49 -8.18 10.61
C GLN A 95 4.66 -8.55 11.53
N GLN A 96 4.37 -9.15 12.68
CA GLN A 96 5.38 -9.60 13.62
C GLN A 96 6.29 -10.67 12.99
N ARG A 97 5.69 -11.69 12.34
CA ARG A 97 6.45 -12.77 11.71
C ARG A 97 7.30 -12.30 10.54
N ILE A 98 6.80 -11.36 9.74
CA ILE A 98 7.61 -10.70 8.70
C ILE A 98 8.83 -10.04 9.33
N PHE A 99 8.66 -9.29 10.42
CA PHE A 99 9.76 -8.62 11.10
C PHE A 99 10.76 -9.61 11.72
N GLU A 100 10.28 -10.68 12.34
CA GLU A 100 11.14 -11.72 12.92
C GLU A 100 11.97 -12.44 11.85
N LYS A 101 11.37 -12.77 10.70
CA LYS A 101 12.01 -13.50 9.61
C LYS A 101 12.97 -12.63 8.79
N THR A 102 12.57 -11.39 8.48
CA THR A 102 13.25 -10.55 7.46
C THR A 102 13.91 -9.31 8.05
N ARG A 103 13.59 -8.94 9.30
CA ARG A 103 13.92 -7.64 9.92
C ARG A 103 13.34 -6.42 9.20
N LEU A 104 12.41 -6.62 8.28
CA LEU A 104 11.67 -5.56 7.60
C LEU A 104 10.33 -5.32 8.27
N ARG A 105 9.90 -4.06 8.25
CA ARG A 105 8.59 -3.64 8.77
C ARG A 105 7.57 -3.62 7.64
N ALA A 106 6.40 -4.19 7.87
CA ALA A 106 5.26 -4.13 6.96
C ALA A 106 4.16 -3.24 7.56
N SER A 107 3.29 -2.70 6.71
CA SER A 107 2.01 -2.10 7.16
C SER A 107 0.86 -2.98 6.69
N ALA A 108 -0.23 -3.03 7.45
CA ALA A 108 -1.38 -3.88 7.14
C ALA A 108 -2.70 -3.11 7.27
N GLY A 109 -3.61 -3.42 6.36
CA GLY A 109 -4.97 -2.89 6.32
C GLY A 109 -5.97 -4.04 6.28
N VAL A 110 -7.03 -3.96 7.07
CA VAL A 110 -8.07 -4.99 7.15
C VAL A 110 -9.43 -4.35 6.94
N SER A 111 -10.24 -4.94 6.05
CA SER A 111 -11.62 -4.53 5.84
C SER A 111 -12.41 -5.63 5.12
N VAL A 112 -13.68 -5.34 4.84
CA VAL A 112 -14.66 -6.26 4.23
C VAL A 112 -14.40 -6.57 2.76
N ASN A 113 -13.56 -5.79 2.08
CA ASN A 113 -13.19 -6.03 0.69
C ASN A 113 -11.79 -5.46 0.37
N LYS A 114 -11.25 -5.86 -0.79
CA LYS A 114 -9.92 -5.47 -1.26
C LYS A 114 -9.75 -3.95 -1.39
N PHE A 115 -10.77 -3.24 -1.88
CA PHE A 115 -10.73 -1.79 -2.08
C PHE A 115 -10.48 -1.05 -0.76
N LEU A 116 -11.29 -1.32 0.25
CA LEU A 116 -11.12 -0.70 1.57
C LEU A 116 -9.88 -1.20 2.30
N ALA A 117 -9.54 -2.49 2.16
CA ALA A 117 -8.31 -3.03 2.75
C ALA A 117 -7.04 -2.36 2.19
N LYS A 118 -7.01 -2.05 0.89
CA LYS A 118 -5.90 -1.31 0.27
C LYS A 118 -5.78 0.11 0.81
N ILE A 119 -6.89 0.82 0.96
CA ILE A 119 -6.89 2.17 1.54
C ILE A 119 -6.44 2.13 3.01
N ALA A 120 -6.94 1.14 3.76
CA ALA A 120 -6.56 0.95 5.17
C ALA A 120 -5.06 0.70 5.34
N SER A 121 -4.43 -0.07 4.42
CA SER A 121 -3.01 -0.40 4.54
C SER A 121 -2.08 0.81 4.33
N ASP A 122 -2.57 1.83 3.61
CA ASP A 122 -1.86 3.10 3.40
C ASP A 122 -2.14 4.13 4.52
N TRP A 123 -3.24 3.99 5.28
CA TRP A 123 -3.77 5.02 6.19
C TRP A 123 -2.84 5.41 7.34
N LYS A 124 -2.09 4.45 7.89
CA LYS A 124 -1.20 4.65 9.04
C LYS A 124 0.28 4.33 8.76
N LYS A 125 0.72 4.36 7.49
CA LYS A 125 2.13 4.15 7.14
C LYS A 125 3.03 5.25 7.75
N PRO A 126 4.30 4.96 8.12
CA PRO A 126 4.99 3.66 8.11
C PRO A 126 4.64 2.72 9.27
N ASN A 127 4.87 1.41 9.06
CA ASN A 127 4.75 0.36 10.08
C ASN A 127 3.39 0.39 10.80
N GLY A 128 2.34 0.72 10.03
CA GLY A 128 1.01 0.98 10.53
C GLY A 128 0.13 -0.26 10.50
N PHE A 129 -0.94 -0.19 11.27
CA PHE A 129 -2.03 -1.15 11.22
C PHE A 129 -3.36 -0.39 11.33
N PHE A 130 -4.29 -0.65 10.42
CA PHE A 130 -5.60 -0.03 10.43
C PHE A 130 -6.70 -1.01 10.03
N VAL A 131 -7.83 -0.94 10.71
CA VAL A 131 -9.01 -1.76 10.46
C VAL A 131 -10.16 -0.83 10.13
N ILE A 132 -10.84 -1.10 9.02
CA ILE A 132 -12.13 -0.48 8.69
C ILE A 132 -13.18 -1.58 8.90
N PRO A 133 -13.90 -1.57 10.03
CA PRO A 133 -14.87 -2.62 10.34
C PRO A 133 -16.12 -2.51 9.45
N PRO A 134 -16.89 -3.59 9.28
CA PRO A 134 -18.05 -3.64 8.38
C PRO A 134 -19.05 -2.51 8.60
N GLU A 135 -19.35 -2.19 9.86
CA GLU A 135 -20.31 -1.16 10.27
C GLU A 135 -19.86 0.27 9.93
N GLU A 136 -18.56 0.48 9.68
CA GLU A 136 -18.01 1.77 9.28
C GLU A 136 -17.67 1.84 7.79
N ALA A 137 -17.70 0.72 7.06
CA ALA A 137 -17.19 0.60 5.70
C ALA A 137 -17.82 1.61 4.74
N GLU A 138 -19.15 1.73 4.76
CA GLU A 138 -19.90 2.63 3.89
C GLU A 138 -19.61 4.10 4.22
N ARG A 139 -19.77 4.49 5.48
CA ARG A 139 -19.49 5.85 5.96
C ARG A 139 -18.03 6.24 5.70
N PHE A 140 -17.10 5.31 5.86
CA PHE A 140 -15.68 5.54 5.57
C PHE A 140 -15.50 5.84 4.08
N ALA A 141 -16.06 5.02 3.19
CA ALA A 141 -15.98 5.21 1.75
C ALA A 141 -16.60 6.55 1.30
N GLU A 142 -17.74 6.93 1.87
CA GLU A 142 -18.43 8.19 1.55
C GLU A 142 -17.60 9.43 1.88
N ASN A 143 -16.83 9.40 2.96
CA ASN A 143 -15.99 10.52 3.42
C ASN A 143 -14.64 10.63 2.71
N LEU A 144 -14.25 9.64 1.90
CA LEU A 144 -13.02 9.70 1.14
C LEU A 144 -13.16 10.67 -0.04
N LYS A 145 -12.11 11.46 -0.28
CA LYS A 145 -11.98 12.17 -1.55
C LYS A 145 -11.79 11.17 -2.68
N ILE A 146 -12.27 11.50 -3.87
CA ILE A 146 -12.27 10.57 -5.00
C ILE A 146 -10.85 10.15 -5.41
N GLU A 147 -9.84 10.99 -5.20
CA GLU A 147 -8.43 10.69 -5.50
C GLU A 147 -7.80 9.73 -4.50
N GLN A 148 -8.47 9.45 -3.38
CA GLN A 148 -8.06 8.44 -2.41
C GLN A 148 -8.57 7.05 -2.77
N PHE A 149 -9.47 6.92 -3.75
CA PHE A 149 -9.99 5.63 -4.18
C PHE A 149 -8.89 4.85 -4.90
N TYR A 150 -8.65 3.62 -4.44
CA TYR A 150 -7.77 2.70 -5.15
C TYR A 150 -8.30 2.45 -6.56
N GLY A 151 -7.50 2.79 -7.57
CA GLY A 151 -7.85 2.73 -9.00
C GLY A 151 -8.17 4.09 -9.64
N VAL A 152 -8.34 5.17 -8.85
CA VAL A 152 -8.57 6.52 -9.38
C VAL A 152 -7.26 7.29 -9.49
N GLY A 153 -6.73 7.36 -10.71
CA GLY A 153 -5.56 8.20 -11.03
C GLY A 153 -5.92 9.67 -11.27
N LYS A 154 -4.90 10.54 -11.35
CA LYS A 154 -5.06 12.00 -11.53
C LYS A 154 -6.01 12.40 -12.66
N VAL A 155 -5.92 11.73 -13.81
CA VAL A 155 -6.76 12.03 -14.98
C VAL A 155 -8.23 11.66 -14.72
N THR A 156 -8.47 10.49 -14.12
CA THR A 156 -9.83 10.05 -13.78
C THR A 156 -10.44 10.95 -12.72
N ALA A 157 -9.68 11.32 -11.69
CA ALA A 157 -10.09 12.27 -10.67
C ALA A 157 -10.50 13.62 -11.27
N GLN A 158 -9.69 14.17 -12.20
CA GLN A 158 -10.02 15.42 -12.88
C GLN A 158 -11.36 15.32 -13.62
N LYS A 159 -11.57 14.25 -14.39
CA LYS A 159 -12.84 14.02 -15.08
C LYS A 159 -14.02 13.90 -14.12
N MET A 160 -13.83 13.27 -12.96
CA MET A 160 -14.87 13.17 -11.92
C MET A 160 -15.20 14.55 -11.33
N HIS A 161 -14.20 15.38 -11.07
CA HIS A 161 -14.40 16.77 -10.62
C HIS A 161 -15.15 17.62 -11.63
N GLU A 162 -14.85 17.48 -12.92
CA GLU A 162 -15.59 18.14 -14.02
C GLU A 162 -17.09 17.76 -14.03
N ASN A 163 -17.43 16.58 -13.47
CA ASN A 163 -18.81 16.11 -13.29
C ASN A 163 -19.37 16.37 -11.88
N HIS A 164 -18.71 17.23 -11.09
CA HIS A 164 -19.05 17.55 -9.70
C HIS A 164 -19.04 16.35 -8.74
N ILE A 165 -18.16 15.38 -8.96
CA ILE A 165 -17.95 14.22 -8.09
C ILE A 165 -16.60 14.39 -7.37
N PHE A 166 -16.62 14.80 -6.11
CA PHE A 166 -15.40 15.07 -5.32
C PHE A 166 -15.13 14.03 -4.24
N THR A 167 -16.19 13.38 -3.76
CA THR A 167 -16.16 12.43 -2.65
C THR A 167 -16.81 11.11 -3.02
N GLY A 168 -16.58 10.08 -2.21
CA GLY A 168 -17.31 8.83 -2.32
C GLY A 168 -18.82 9.02 -2.17
N TYR A 169 -19.26 9.96 -1.33
CA TYR A 169 -20.66 10.32 -1.21
C TYR A 169 -21.23 10.84 -2.53
N ASP A 170 -20.54 11.80 -3.18
CA ASP A 170 -20.99 12.34 -4.47
C ASP A 170 -21.10 11.24 -5.54
N LEU A 171 -20.15 10.30 -5.57
CA LEU A 171 -20.17 9.18 -6.51
C LEU A 171 -21.36 8.24 -6.24
N LYS A 172 -21.64 7.96 -4.97
CA LYS A 172 -22.79 7.12 -4.56
C LYS A 172 -24.11 7.70 -5.05
N GLN A 173 -24.30 9.02 -4.92
CA GLN A 173 -25.51 9.71 -5.39
C GLN A 173 -25.73 9.62 -6.92
N ARG A 174 -24.70 9.25 -7.69
CA ARG A 174 -24.76 9.09 -9.16
C ARG A 174 -24.88 7.64 -9.61
N SER A 175 -24.72 6.68 -8.69
CA SER A 175 -24.63 5.24 -9.00
C SER A 175 -25.97 4.51 -8.84
N GLY A 176 -27.06 5.24 -8.62
CA GLY A 176 -28.43 4.74 -8.48
C GLY A 176 -29.28 4.97 -9.71
#